data_AF-A0A494VXM9-F1
#
_entry.id   AF-A0A494VXM9-F1
#
_cell.length_a   1.000
_cell.length_b   1.000
_cell.length_c   1.000
_cell.angle_alpha   90.00
_cell.angle_beta   90.00
_cell.angle_gamma   90.00
#
_symmetry.space_group_name_H-M   'P 1'
#
loop_
_entity.id
_entity.type
_entity.pdbx_description
1 polymer ?
#
loop_
_entity_poly.entity_id
_entity_poly.type
_entity_poly.pdbx_seq_one_letter_code
_entity_poly.pdbx_strand_id
1 'polypeptide(L)'
;MKKLVLFIFFSIASVTAFGQSPVNSDSVAYQLQRQKINRMLTARKQKFGQYQQSLSQHTGIFGFQTKDDIRRSAGILMDIAKTDDAIFKELKILLEYRDFQQKQIQSHSREAESAGDAYLKVISHLQQQNAKLKQQAKEADGHFGMRQNIYLVVIVFMGASILFMLLKKNRVKA
;
A
#
# COMPACT_ATOMS: atom_id res chain seq x y z
N MET A 1 3.31 -42.48 1.45
CA MET A 1 3.08 -41.94 0.10
C MET A 1 1.75 -41.18 -0.04
N LYS A 2 0.60 -41.69 0.45
CA LYS A 2 -0.70 -40.97 0.39
C LYS A 2 -0.71 -39.56 1.00
N LYS A 3 -0.01 -39.34 2.13
CA LYS A 3 0.08 -38.03 2.80
C LYS A 3 0.88 -36.97 2.01
N LEU A 4 1.90 -37.41 1.26
CA LEU A 4 2.71 -36.54 0.40
C LEU A 4 1.92 -36.07 -0.83
N VAL A 5 1.14 -36.97 -1.42
CA VAL A 5 0.24 -36.65 -2.54
C VAL A 5 -0.82 -35.63 -2.13
N LEU A 6 -1.38 -35.76 -0.92
CA LEU A 6 -2.39 -34.84 -0.39
C LEU A 6 -1.81 -33.44 -0.12
N PHE A 7 -0.56 -33.37 0.35
CA PHE A 7 0.15 -32.11 0.59
C PHE A 7 0.50 -31.37 -0.71
N ILE A 8 0.93 -32.12 -1.74
CA ILE A 8 1.21 -31.56 -3.07
C ILE A 8 -0.09 -31.06 -3.72
N PHE A 9 -1.18 -31.82 -3.61
CA PHE A 9 -2.48 -31.40 -4.14
C PHE A 9 -3.01 -30.13 -3.46
N PHE A 10 -2.83 -30.02 -2.14
CA PHE A 10 -3.20 -28.81 -1.39
C PHE A 10 -2.34 -27.59 -1.78
N SER A 11 -1.05 -27.83 -2.07
CA SER A 11 -0.11 -26.79 -2.50
C SER A 11 -0.39 -26.29 -3.93
N ILE A 12 -0.89 -27.13 -4.81
CA ILE A 12 -1.29 -26.74 -6.18
C ILE A 12 -2.65 -26.01 -6.15
N ALA A 13 -3.58 -26.47 -5.32
CA ALA A 13 -4.88 -25.83 -5.15
C ALA A 13 -4.76 -24.41 -4.58
N SER A 14 -3.82 -24.16 -3.65
CA SER A 14 -3.60 -22.82 -3.09
C SER A 14 -3.03 -21.84 -4.12
N VAL A 15 -2.17 -22.27 -5.05
CA VAL A 15 -1.63 -21.41 -6.12
C VAL A 15 -2.75 -20.85 -7.02
N THR A 16 -3.79 -21.64 -7.31
CA THR A 16 -4.94 -21.17 -8.11
C THR A 16 -5.87 -20.21 -7.36
N ALA A 17 -5.90 -20.27 -6.02
CA ALA A 17 -6.72 -19.38 -5.20
C ALA A 17 -6.12 -17.97 -5.05
N PHE A 18 -4.79 -17.83 -5.14
CA PHE A 18 -4.09 -16.54 -5.08
C PHE A 18 -3.83 -15.91 -6.47
N GLY A 19 -4.19 -16.60 -7.56
CA GLY A 19 -4.02 -16.12 -8.94
C GLY A 19 -5.10 -15.14 -9.42
N GLN A 20 -6.10 -14.82 -8.59
CA GLN A 20 -7.01 -13.70 -8.85
C GLN A 20 -6.28 -12.40 -8.49
N SER A 21 -5.32 -12.01 -9.34
CA SER A 21 -4.87 -10.62 -9.38
C SER A 21 -6.11 -9.76 -9.40
N PRO A 22 -6.26 -8.75 -8.50
CA PRO A 22 -7.38 -7.83 -8.59
C PRO A 22 -7.34 -7.28 -10.01
N VAL A 23 -8.34 -7.65 -10.81
CA VAL A 23 -8.60 -6.98 -12.07
C VAL A 23 -8.67 -5.52 -11.66
N ASN A 24 -7.70 -4.72 -12.10
CA ASN A 24 -7.68 -3.29 -11.84
C ASN A 24 -8.89 -2.73 -12.57
N SER A 25 -10.08 -2.82 -11.97
CA SER A 25 -11.37 -2.34 -12.48
C SER A 25 -11.24 -0.89 -12.93
N ASP A 26 -10.38 -0.18 -12.21
CA ASP A 26 -9.92 1.16 -12.46
C ASP A 26 -9.23 1.37 -13.82
N SER A 27 -8.36 0.45 -14.21
CA SER A 27 -7.72 0.47 -15.53
C SER A 27 -8.73 0.24 -16.66
N VAL A 28 -9.71 -0.63 -16.43
CA VAL A 28 -10.74 -0.96 -17.43
C VAL A 28 -11.66 0.23 -17.69
N ALA A 29 -12.15 0.89 -16.64
CA ALA A 29 -13.00 2.08 -16.78
C ALA A 29 -12.27 3.23 -17.50
N TYR A 30 -11.01 3.48 -17.13
CA TYR A 30 -10.16 4.48 -17.80
C TYR A 30 -9.97 4.18 -19.30
N GLN A 31 -9.70 2.92 -19.64
CA GLN A 31 -9.52 2.51 -21.04
C GLN A 31 -10.82 2.64 -21.84
N LEU A 32 -11.96 2.26 -21.25
CA LEU A 32 -13.27 2.41 -21.88
C LEU A 32 -13.58 3.88 -22.19
N GLN A 33 -13.26 4.78 -21.25
CA GLN A 33 -13.43 6.22 -21.42
C GLN A 33 -12.54 6.77 -22.55
N ARG A 34 -11.27 6.35 -22.61
CA ARG A 34 -10.37 6.69 -23.74
C ARG A 34 -10.90 6.21 -25.08
N GLN A 35 -11.40 4.98 -25.15
CA GLN A 35 -11.98 4.44 -26.37
C GLN A 35 -13.20 5.25 -26.81
N LYS A 36 -14.07 5.65 -25.87
CA LYS A 36 -15.22 6.52 -26.15
C LYS A 36 -14.78 7.86 -26.75
N ILE A 37 -13.79 8.52 -26.16
CA ILE A 37 -13.23 9.78 -26.68
C ILE A 37 -12.64 9.58 -28.08
N ASN A 38 -11.89 8.51 -28.32
CA ASN A 38 -11.31 8.22 -29.64
C ASN A 38 -12.38 7.99 -30.72
N ARG A 39 -13.51 7.35 -30.37
CA ARG A 39 -14.66 7.22 -31.28
C ARG A 39 -15.25 8.58 -31.63
N MET A 40 -15.40 9.46 -30.64
CA MET A 40 -15.91 10.83 -30.86
C MET A 40 -14.95 11.67 -31.72
N LEU A 41 -13.63 11.56 -31.49
CA LEU A 41 -12.61 12.21 -32.32
C LEU A 41 -12.63 11.70 -33.77
N THR A 42 -12.87 10.40 -33.95
CA THR A 42 -13.03 9.82 -35.29
C THR A 42 -14.26 10.38 -36.00
N ALA A 43 -15.41 10.45 -35.30
CA ALA A 43 -16.63 11.05 -35.82
C ALA A 43 -16.44 12.55 -36.15
N ARG A 44 -15.75 13.30 -35.29
CA ARG A 44 -15.36 14.70 -35.53
C ARG A 44 -14.54 14.82 -36.80
N LYS A 45 -13.52 13.98 -36.99
CA LYS A 45 -12.68 13.97 -38.20
C LYS A 45 -13.49 13.75 -39.47
N GLN A 46 -14.46 12.84 -39.44
CA GLN A 46 -15.38 12.60 -40.56
C GLN A 46 -16.22 13.84 -40.87
N LYS A 47 -16.81 14.50 -39.85
CA LYS A 47 -17.58 15.75 -40.03
C LYS A 47 -16.73 16.89 -40.59
N PHE A 48 -15.47 17.02 -40.16
CA PHE A 48 -14.55 17.98 -40.76
C PHE A 48 -14.28 17.72 -42.24
N GLY A 49 -14.17 16.44 -42.63
CA GLY A 49 -14.08 16.07 -44.05
C GLY A 49 -15.33 16.50 -44.84
N GLN A 50 -16.52 16.29 -44.28
CA GLN A 50 -17.78 16.74 -44.89
C GLN A 50 -17.87 18.26 -44.99
N TYR A 51 -17.40 18.98 -43.97
CA TYR A 51 -17.33 20.44 -43.99
C TYR A 51 -16.41 20.93 -45.10
N GLN A 52 -15.21 20.35 -45.21
CA GLN A 52 -14.25 20.66 -46.27
C GLN A 52 -14.86 20.45 -47.66
N GLN A 53 -15.56 19.33 -47.85
CA GLN A 53 -16.25 19.03 -49.11
C GLN A 53 -17.37 20.04 -49.38
N SER A 54 -18.17 20.40 -48.37
CA SER A 54 -19.23 21.41 -48.47
C SER A 54 -18.71 22.79 -48.85
N LEU A 55 -17.50 23.17 -48.43
CA LEU A 55 -16.88 24.43 -48.81
C LEU A 55 -16.47 24.46 -50.30
N SER A 56 -16.11 23.31 -50.85
CA SER A 56 -15.72 23.17 -52.27
C SER A 56 -16.91 23.11 -53.22
N GLN A 57 -18.12 22.87 -52.73
CA GLN A 57 -19.33 22.81 -53.55
C GLN A 57 -19.85 24.22 -53.85
N HIS A 58 -19.94 24.54 -55.15
CA HIS A 58 -20.46 25.80 -55.64
C HIS A 58 -21.59 25.50 -56.61
N THR A 59 -22.84 25.64 -56.17
CA THR A 59 -24.02 25.29 -56.99
C THR A 59 -24.64 26.50 -57.71
N GLY A 60 -24.08 27.70 -57.51
CA GLY A 60 -24.56 28.92 -58.14
C GLY A 60 -24.24 28.99 -59.64
N ILE A 61 -25.06 29.74 -60.38
CA ILE A 61 -25.05 29.85 -61.85
C ILE A 61 -23.69 30.30 -62.43
N PHE A 62 -22.81 30.90 -61.63
CA PHE A 62 -21.47 31.35 -62.03
C PHE A 62 -20.34 30.72 -61.20
N GLY A 63 -20.59 29.56 -60.59
CA GLY A 63 -19.63 28.94 -59.67
C GLY A 63 -19.48 29.68 -58.34
N PHE A 64 -20.45 30.53 -57.98
CA PHE A 64 -20.53 31.14 -56.65
C PHE A 64 -21.25 30.21 -55.67
N GLN A 65 -20.93 30.33 -54.39
CA GLN A 65 -21.68 29.67 -53.33
C GLN A 65 -23.07 30.27 -53.22
N THR A 66 -24.07 29.41 -53.13
CA THR A 66 -25.45 29.83 -52.86
C THR A 66 -25.67 29.98 -51.35
N LYS A 67 -26.78 30.65 -50.98
CA LYS A 67 -27.21 30.73 -49.57
C LYS A 67 -27.43 29.34 -48.96
N ASP A 68 -27.91 28.38 -49.75
CA ASP A 68 -28.14 27.01 -49.28
C ASP A 68 -26.83 26.25 -49.04
N ASP A 69 -25.81 26.48 -49.89
CA ASP A 69 -24.46 25.93 -49.69
C ASP A 69 -23.84 26.46 -48.38
N ILE A 70 -23.97 27.77 -48.12
CA ILE A 70 -23.51 28.40 -46.89
C ILE A 70 -24.28 27.89 -45.67
N ARG A 71 -25.60 27.72 -45.77
CA ARG A 71 -26.42 27.20 -44.67
C ARG A 71 -26.04 25.76 -44.32
N ARG A 72 -25.75 24.93 -45.33
CA ARG A 72 -25.28 23.56 -45.15
C ARG A 72 -23.93 23.51 -44.43
N SER A 73 -22.95 24.29 -44.90
CA SER A 73 -21.62 24.32 -44.30
C SER A 73 -21.65 24.83 -42.85
N ALA A 74 -22.46 25.87 -42.58
CA ALA A 74 -22.69 26.38 -41.23
C ALA A 74 -23.35 25.34 -40.31
N GLY A 75 -24.29 24.54 -40.83
CA GLY A 75 -24.91 23.43 -40.10
C GLY A 75 -23.89 22.36 -39.69
N ILE A 76 -23.01 21.96 -40.61
CA ILE A 76 -21.95 20.99 -40.32
C ILE A 76 -20.98 21.55 -39.26
N LEU A 77 -20.64 22.84 -39.34
CA LEU A 77 -19.76 23.50 -38.37
C LEU A 77 -20.39 23.57 -36.98
N MET A 78 -21.70 23.81 -36.88
CA MET A 78 -22.44 23.75 -35.63
C MET A 78 -22.40 22.33 -35.02
N ASP A 79 -22.56 21.30 -35.85
CA ASP A 79 -22.51 19.91 -35.39
C ASP A 79 -21.11 19.47 -34.97
N ILE A 80 -20.07 20.02 -35.59
CA ILE A 80 -18.68 19.89 -35.14
C ILE A 80 -18.53 20.53 -33.76
N ALA A 81 -18.97 21.78 -33.57
CA ALA A 81 -18.85 22.48 -32.30
C ALA A 81 -19.58 21.74 -31.15
N LYS A 82 -20.77 21.19 -31.41
CA LYS A 82 -21.48 20.32 -30.45
C LYS A 82 -20.71 19.05 -30.11
N THR A 83 -20.04 18.46 -31.10
CA THR A 83 -19.20 17.26 -30.88
C THR A 83 -17.98 17.62 -30.03
N ASP A 84 -17.40 18.81 -30.24
CA ASP A 84 -16.24 19.30 -29.49
C ASP A 84 -16.60 19.56 -28.02
N ASP A 85 -17.75 20.20 -27.76
CA ASP A 85 -18.26 20.37 -26.39
C ASP A 85 -18.46 19.03 -25.67
N ALA A 86 -19.02 18.04 -26.37
CA ALA A 86 -19.16 16.69 -25.83
C ALA A 86 -17.80 16.03 -25.56
N ILE A 87 -16.82 16.17 -26.46
CA ILE A 87 -15.45 15.67 -26.26
C ILE A 87 -14.81 16.32 -25.02
N PHE A 88 -14.97 17.64 -24.84
CA PHE A 88 -14.41 18.33 -23.68
C PHE A 88 -15.00 17.84 -22.36
N LYS A 89 -16.31 17.55 -22.31
CA LYS A 89 -16.94 16.94 -21.12
C LYS A 89 -16.33 15.58 -20.80
N GLU A 90 -16.17 14.72 -21.80
CA GLU A 90 -15.59 13.38 -21.60
C GLU A 90 -14.10 13.43 -21.23
N LEU A 91 -13.34 14.40 -21.76
CA LEU A 91 -11.95 14.65 -21.37
C LEU A 91 -11.83 15.15 -19.93
N LYS A 92 -12.76 16.00 -19.48
CA LYS A 92 -12.81 16.46 -18.10
C LYS A 92 -13.00 15.29 -17.13
N ILE A 93 -13.95 14.39 -17.44
CA ILE A 93 -14.18 13.16 -16.66
C ILE A 93 -12.90 12.32 -16.60
N LEU A 94 -12.18 12.18 -17.73
CA LEU A 94 -10.92 11.42 -17.78
C LEU A 94 -9.81 12.05 -16.90
N LEU A 95 -9.74 13.39 -16.85
CA LEU A 95 -8.79 14.11 -16.01
C LEU A 95 -9.14 13.96 -14.53
N GLU A 96 -10.41 14.12 -14.16
CA GLU A 96 -10.89 13.92 -12.79
C GLU A 96 -10.59 12.50 -12.29
N TYR A 97 -10.74 11.50 -13.16
CA TYR A 97 -10.38 10.11 -12.84
C TYR A 97 -8.88 9.95 -12.52
N ARG A 98 -8.00 10.55 -13.34
CA ARG A 98 -6.55 10.54 -13.10
C ARG A 98 -6.18 11.25 -11.79
N ASP A 99 -6.80 12.40 -11.54
CA ASP A 99 -6.52 13.20 -10.35
C ASP A 99 -7.01 12.48 -9.07
N PHE A 100 -8.14 11.77 -9.15
CA PHE A 100 -8.62 10.89 -8.09
C PHE A 100 -7.60 9.77 -7.79
N GLN A 101 -7.13 9.07 -8.82
CA GLN A 101 -6.13 8.01 -8.68
C GLN A 101 -4.82 8.52 -8.05
N GLN A 102 -4.35 9.69 -8.48
CA GLN A 102 -3.16 10.31 -7.91
C GLN A 102 -3.35 10.64 -6.42
N LYS A 103 -4.51 11.18 -6.04
CA LYS A 103 -4.84 11.44 -4.63
C LYS A 103 -4.91 10.17 -3.80
N GLN A 104 -5.50 9.11 -4.34
CA GLN A 104 -5.58 7.80 -3.69
C GLN A 104 -4.20 7.18 -3.47
N ILE A 105 -3.30 7.25 -4.45
CA ILE A 105 -1.92 6.79 -4.29
C ILE A 105 -1.19 7.60 -3.20
N GLN A 106 -1.36 8.93 -3.20
CA GLN A 106 -0.76 9.79 -2.18
C GLN A 106 -1.31 9.52 -0.77
N SER A 107 -2.61 9.30 -0.63
CA SER A 107 -3.21 8.97 0.67
C SER A 107 -2.73 7.62 1.19
N HIS A 108 -2.74 6.59 0.33
CA HIS A 108 -2.21 5.26 0.70
C HIS A 108 -0.74 5.30 1.08
N SER A 109 0.08 6.07 0.37
CA SER A 109 1.49 6.25 0.72
C SER A 109 1.65 6.92 2.09
N ARG A 110 0.86 7.95 2.39
CA ARG A 110 0.90 8.65 3.69
C ARG A 110 0.40 7.76 4.83
N GLU A 111 -0.64 6.98 4.60
CA GLU A 111 -1.14 6.01 5.57
C GLU A 111 -0.10 4.92 5.88
N ALA A 112 0.55 4.39 4.85
CA ALA A 112 1.63 3.41 5.01
C ALA A 112 2.84 3.98 5.75
N GLU A 113 3.24 5.23 5.45
CA GLU A 113 4.31 5.93 6.16
C GLU A 113 3.96 6.15 7.63
N SER A 114 2.75 6.65 7.91
CA SER A 114 2.26 6.85 9.28
C SER A 114 2.19 5.53 10.06
N ALA A 115 1.76 4.44 9.42
CA ALA A 115 1.77 3.11 10.02
C ALA A 115 3.22 2.66 10.30
N GLY A 116 4.15 2.88 9.36
CA GLY A 116 5.58 2.61 9.52
C GLY A 116 6.17 3.34 10.73
N ASP A 117 5.89 4.63 10.87
CA ASP A 117 6.31 5.43 12.02
C ASP A 117 5.73 4.93 13.34
N ALA A 118 4.46 4.53 13.34
CA ALA A 118 3.81 3.94 14.52
C ALA A 118 4.48 2.61 14.91
N TYR A 119 4.76 1.74 13.94
CA TYR A 119 5.47 0.48 14.18
C TYR A 119 6.90 0.72 14.71
N LEU A 120 7.64 1.69 14.15
CA LEU A 120 8.97 2.05 14.64
C LEU A 120 8.93 2.51 16.10
N LYS A 121 7.93 3.33 16.48
CA LYS A 121 7.73 3.73 17.88
C LYS A 121 7.47 2.53 18.77
N VAL A 122 6.58 1.62 18.37
CA VAL A 122 6.29 0.39 19.14
C VAL A 122 7.54 -0.48 19.29
N ILE A 123 8.30 -0.69 18.22
CA ILE A 123 9.54 -1.46 18.24
C ILE A 123 10.55 -0.82 19.21
N SER A 124 10.75 0.49 19.14
CA SER A 124 11.66 1.21 20.04
C SER A 124 11.23 1.07 21.51
N HIS A 125 9.93 1.14 21.79
CA HIS A 125 9.39 0.97 23.12
C HIS A 125 9.61 -0.46 23.64
N LEU A 126 9.36 -1.48 22.80
CA LEU A 126 9.62 -2.88 23.13
C LEU A 126 11.11 -3.14 23.37
N GLN A 127 12.02 -2.53 22.61
CA GLN A 127 13.45 -2.63 22.83
C GLN A 127 13.84 -2.04 24.19
N GLN A 128 13.31 -0.87 24.55
CA GLN A 128 13.57 -0.24 25.84
C GLN A 128 13.04 -1.10 27.01
N GLN A 129 11.83 -1.65 26.88
CA GLN A 129 11.28 -2.57 27.88
C GLN A 129 12.13 -3.84 28.01
N ASN A 130 12.58 -4.42 26.89
CA ASN A 130 13.43 -5.60 26.90
C ASN A 130 14.77 -5.34 27.58
N ALA A 131 15.38 -4.17 27.30
CA ALA A 131 16.60 -3.74 27.97
C ALA A 131 16.40 -3.60 29.49
N LYS A 132 15.30 -2.99 29.92
CA LYS A 132 14.94 -2.84 31.34
C LYS A 132 14.73 -4.19 32.01
N LEU A 133 13.98 -5.10 31.39
CA LEU A 133 13.74 -6.45 31.92
C LEU A 133 15.04 -7.25 32.04
N LYS A 134 15.93 -7.16 31.04
CA LYS A 134 17.26 -7.78 31.10
C LYS A 134 18.11 -7.21 32.24
N GLN A 135 18.06 -5.91 32.48
CA GLN A 135 18.75 -5.29 33.60
C GLN A 135 18.19 -5.78 34.94
N GLN A 136 16.85 -5.80 35.10
CA GLN A 136 16.19 -6.29 36.31
C GLN A 136 16.52 -7.77 36.58
N ALA A 137 16.57 -8.61 35.54
CA ALA A 137 16.99 -10.01 35.65
C ALA A 137 18.43 -10.13 36.15
N LYS A 138 19.37 -9.34 35.58
CA LYS A 138 20.77 -9.31 36.04
C LYS A 138 20.91 -8.85 37.49
N GLU A 139 20.16 -7.82 37.88
CA GLU A 139 20.15 -7.33 39.26
C GLU A 139 19.59 -8.39 40.22
N ALA A 140 18.52 -9.08 39.85
CA ALA A 140 17.96 -10.18 40.62
C ALA A 140 18.96 -11.34 40.79
N ASP A 141 19.59 -11.79 39.70
CA ASP A 141 20.61 -12.86 39.73
C ASP A 141 21.81 -12.48 40.62
N GLY A 142 22.26 -11.22 40.54
CA GLY A 142 23.32 -10.70 41.40
C GLY A 142 22.96 -10.72 42.89
N HIS A 143 21.70 -10.39 43.22
CA HIS A 143 21.21 -10.46 44.60
C HIS A 143 21.07 -11.90 45.11
N PHE A 144 20.69 -12.86 44.26
CA PHE A 144 20.68 -14.28 44.62
C PHE A 144 22.08 -14.81 44.92
N GLY A 145 23.05 -14.52 44.05
CA GLY A 145 24.45 -14.93 44.26
C GLY A 145 25.05 -14.33 45.53
N MET A 146 24.80 -13.05 45.81
CA MET A 146 25.30 -12.40 47.02
C MET A 146 24.65 -12.95 48.31
N ARG A 147 23.32 -13.19 48.31
CA ARG A 147 22.64 -13.82 49.44
C ARG A 147 23.15 -15.23 49.69
N GLN A 148 23.33 -16.03 48.63
CA GLN A 148 23.83 -17.39 48.75
C GLN A 148 25.25 -17.42 49.33
N ASN A 149 26.11 -16.48 48.94
CA ASN A 149 27.47 -16.37 49.47
C ASN A 149 27.47 -15.94 50.94
N ILE A 150 26.58 -15.01 51.34
CA ILE A 150 26.41 -14.62 52.75
C ILE A 150 25.93 -15.82 53.59
N TYR A 151 24.95 -16.59 53.11
CA TYR A 151 24.49 -17.79 53.81
C TYR A 151 25.60 -18.84 53.97
N LEU A 152 26.43 -19.06 52.95
CA LEU A 152 27.59 -19.96 53.04
C LEU A 152 28.60 -19.50 54.10
N VAL A 153 28.94 -18.21 54.13
CA VAL A 153 29.87 -17.66 55.13
C VAL A 153 29.33 -17.82 56.55
N VAL A 154 28.03 -17.57 56.77
CA VAL A 154 27.39 -17.74 58.09
C VAL A 154 27.43 -19.20 58.55
N ILE A 155 27.14 -20.15 57.65
CA ILE A 155 27.18 -21.60 57.97
C ILE A 155 28.61 -22.03 58.34
N VAL A 156 29.61 -21.58 57.58
CA VAL A 156 31.02 -21.89 57.86
C VAL A 156 31.46 -21.30 59.21
N PHE A 157 31.09 -20.06 59.51
CA PHE A 157 31.39 -19.43 60.80
C PHE A 157 30.72 -20.15 61.97
N MET A 158 29.46 -20.55 61.81
CA MET A 158 28.72 -21.30 62.83
C MET A 158 29.36 -22.68 63.08
N GLY A 159 29.73 -23.39 62.01
CA GLY A 159 30.47 -24.65 62.10
C GLY A 159 31.83 -24.51 62.79
N ALA A 160 32.60 -23.47 62.42
CA ALA A 160 33.90 -23.17 63.02
C ALA A 160 33.77 -22.83 64.52
N SER A 161 32.74 -22.06 64.90
CA SER A 161 32.47 -21.71 66.30
C SER A 161 32.12 -22.94 67.15
N ILE A 162 31.31 -23.86 66.62
CA ILE A 162 30.97 -25.12 67.29
C ILE A 162 32.22 -25.99 67.45
N LEU A 163 33.03 -26.14 66.39
CA LEU A 163 34.29 -26.88 66.43
C LEU A 163 35.27 -26.30 67.45
N PHE A 164 35.40 -24.97 67.49
CA PHE A 164 36.25 -24.28 68.47
C PHE A 164 35.78 -24.52 69.91
N MET A 165 34.47 -24.50 70.17
CA MET A 165 33.91 -24.80 71.49
C MET A 165 34.19 -26.25 71.93
N LEU A 166 34.07 -27.22 71.01
CA LEU A 166 34.34 -28.63 71.30
C LEU A 166 35.83 -28.89 71.57
N LEU A 167 36.72 -28.26 70.80
CA LEU A 167 38.17 -28.36 71.00
C LEU A 167 38.60 -27.70 72.33
N LYS A 168 38.00 -26.57 72.71
CA LYS A 168 38.27 -25.92 74.00
C LYS A 168 37.78 -26.76 75.19
N LYS A 169 36.60 -27.38 75.08
CA LYS A 169 36.05 -28.27 76.13
C LYS A 169 36.94 -29.47 76.42
N ASN A 170 37.58 -30.05 75.39
CA ASN A 170 38.48 -31.18 75.55
C ASN A 170 39.85 -30.82 76.18
N ARG A 171 40.27 -29.53 76.13
CA ARG A 171 41.50 -29.07 76.79
C ARG A 171 41.36 -28.75 78.28
N VAL A 172 40.14 -28.55 78.78
CA VAL A 172 39.87 -28.22 80.20
C VAL A 172 39.68 -29.49 81.06
N LYS A 173 39.66 -30.67 80.45
CA LYS A 173 39.56 -31.99 81.11
C LYS A 173 40.82 -32.86 80.98
N ALA A 174 41.98 -32.24 80.75
CA ALA A 174 43.28 -32.91 80.83
C ALA A 174 44.06 -32.39 82.04
#